data_AF-A0A2D4PXU4-F1
#
_entry.id   AF-A0A2D4PXU4-F1
#
_cell.length_a   1.000
_cell.length_b   1.000
_cell.length_c   1.000
_cell.angle_alpha   90.00
_cell.angle_beta   90.00
_cell.angle_gamma   90.00
#
_symmetry.space_group_name_H-M   'P 1'
#
loop_
_entity.id
_entity.type
_entity.pdbx_description
1 polymer ?
#
loop_
_entity_poly.entity_id
_entity_poly.type
_entity_poly.pdbx_seq_one_letter_code
_entity_poly.pdbx_strand_id
1 'polypeptide(L)'
;IKTKLETVSSLSDSKMGMIRGDLVSYSDICEALSVTEIILGFLATTGGDSHMTLTDYAKNVLQMGNQISLPVIKALSRCQIKHAISLWQLLSSHKSEQLLHLKKDPFGEISAAYKEKLAVDSINLLKAFLTQTGLEPFLQELHEMIMLKLKHAKAGEEYSPTWSLKEVLVPYLEGKGSSELQDLEDMFPDDILVSQCIAAWKLAATLKRSGCGPGN
;
A
#
# COMPACT_ATOMS: atom_id res chain seq x y z
N ILE A 1 -1.35 14.70 -9.56
CA ILE A 1 -2.07 13.49 -10.06
C ILE A 1 -3.57 13.67 -9.94
N LYS A 2 -4.16 13.77 -8.73
CA LYS A 2 -5.61 13.99 -8.53
C LYS A 2 -6.18 15.23 -9.25
N THR A 3 -5.37 16.26 -9.48
CA THR A 3 -5.79 17.48 -10.20
C THR A 3 -5.86 17.34 -11.73
N LYS A 4 -5.28 16.28 -12.31
CA LYS A 4 -5.27 16.02 -13.77
C LYS A 4 -5.94 14.71 -14.17
N LEU A 5 -6.22 13.83 -13.21
CA LEU A 5 -7.07 12.67 -13.39
C LEU A 5 -8.48 13.03 -12.94
N GLU A 6 -9.40 13.17 -13.88
CA GLU A 6 -10.80 13.54 -13.62
C GLU A 6 -11.51 12.52 -12.72
N THR A 7 -11.04 11.27 -12.67
CA THR A 7 -11.56 10.23 -11.77
C THR A 7 -10.44 9.31 -11.28
N VAL A 8 -10.41 9.06 -9.97
CA VAL A 8 -9.61 8.02 -9.31
C VAL A 8 -10.57 6.99 -8.75
N SER A 9 -10.28 5.69 -8.90
CA SER A 9 -11.13 4.60 -8.44
C SER A 9 -10.33 3.50 -7.78
N SER A 10 -10.88 2.91 -6.73
CA SER A 10 -10.28 1.76 -6.04
C SER A 10 -10.33 0.49 -6.89
N LEU A 11 -9.42 -0.43 -6.61
CA LEU A 11 -9.46 -1.79 -7.15
C LEU A 11 -10.39 -2.65 -6.30
N SER A 12 -11.24 -3.45 -6.93
CA SER A 12 -12.02 -4.45 -6.19
C SER A 12 -11.14 -5.60 -5.71
N ASP A 13 -11.52 -6.25 -4.61
CA ASP A 13 -10.81 -7.41 -4.03
C ASP A 13 -10.52 -8.51 -5.06
N SER A 14 -11.51 -8.79 -5.92
CA SER A 14 -11.36 -9.76 -7.01
C SER A 14 -10.22 -9.38 -7.97
N LYS A 15 -10.12 -8.10 -8.36
CA LYS A 15 -9.02 -7.61 -9.20
C LYS A 15 -7.70 -7.68 -8.47
N MET A 16 -7.65 -7.28 -7.20
CA MET A 16 -6.44 -7.35 -6.38
C MET A 16 -5.91 -8.79 -6.27
N GLY A 17 -6.79 -9.76 -6.04
CA GLY A 17 -6.44 -11.19 -6.01
C GLY A 17 -5.90 -11.69 -7.35
N MET A 18 -6.54 -11.32 -8.47
CA MET A 18 -6.05 -11.69 -9.81
C MET A 18 -4.69 -11.08 -10.14
N ILE A 19 -4.45 -9.82 -9.78
CA ILE A 19 -3.16 -9.14 -9.99
C ILE A 19 -2.05 -9.83 -9.19
N ARG A 20 -2.30 -10.12 -7.91
CA ARG A 20 -1.36 -10.89 -7.07
C ARG A 20 -1.08 -12.27 -7.63
N GLY A 21 -2.10 -12.95 -8.16
CA GLY A 21 -1.96 -14.27 -8.78
C GLY A 21 -1.16 -14.25 -10.08
N ASP A 22 -1.20 -13.15 -10.84
CA ASP A 22 -0.39 -13.00 -12.06
C ASP A 22 1.09 -12.68 -11.76
N LEU A 23 1.38 -12.01 -10.63
CA LEU A 23 2.72 -11.58 -10.23
C LEU A 23 3.34 -12.51 -9.19
N VAL A 24 3.71 -13.71 -9.62
CA VAL A 24 4.16 -14.79 -8.71
C VAL A 24 5.57 -14.54 -8.17
N SER A 25 6.48 -13.97 -8.97
CA SER A 25 7.86 -13.76 -8.54
C SER A 25 8.09 -12.37 -7.93
N TYR A 26 9.06 -12.27 -7.02
CA TYR A 26 9.47 -10.99 -6.44
C TYR A 26 9.95 -9.99 -7.52
N SER A 27 10.60 -10.48 -8.58
CA SER A 27 11.01 -9.66 -9.72
C SER A 27 9.82 -9.10 -10.49
N ASP A 28 8.78 -9.90 -10.74
CA ASP A 28 7.58 -9.44 -11.45
C ASP A 28 6.87 -8.33 -10.66
N ILE A 29 6.79 -8.48 -9.33
CA ILE A 29 6.21 -7.47 -8.44
C ILE A 29 7.03 -6.18 -8.48
N CYS A 30 8.37 -6.27 -8.45
CA CYS A 30 9.24 -5.10 -8.52
C CYS A 30 9.13 -4.39 -9.87
N GLU A 31 9.09 -5.14 -10.97
CA GLU A 31 8.91 -4.60 -12.31
C GLU A 31 7.54 -3.93 -12.46
N ALA A 32 6.46 -4.61 -12.03
CA ALA A 32 5.11 -4.04 -12.06
C ALA A 32 5.02 -2.73 -11.26
N LEU A 33 5.62 -2.69 -10.07
CA LEU A 33 5.65 -1.47 -9.26
C LEU A 33 6.42 -0.36 -9.98
N SER A 34 7.59 -0.66 -10.53
CA SER A 34 8.43 0.32 -11.24
C SER A 34 7.71 0.90 -12.47
N VAL A 35 7.05 0.04 -13.26
CA VAL A 35 6.26 0.47 -14.42
C VAL A 35 5.07 1.34 -13.97
N THR A 36 4.41 0.97 -12.87
CA THR A 36 3.29 1.75 -12.32
C THR A 36 3.75 3.12 -11.82
N GLU A 37 4.91 3.21 -11.17
CA GLU A 37 5.51 4.48 -10.73
C GLU A 37 5.87 5.39 -11.91
N ILE A 38 6.42 4.82 -12.99
CA ILE A 38 6.67 5.55 -14.24
C ILE A 38 5.35 6.09 -14.80
N ILE A 39 4.32 5.24 -14.94
CA ILE A 39 3.00 5.65 -15.42
C ILE A 39 2.46 6.81 -14.58
N LEU A 40 2.49 6.70 -13.25
CA LEU A 40 2.03 7.76 -12.34
C LEU A 40 2.81 9.07 -12.53
N GLY A 41 4.13 8.99 -12.72
CA GLY A 41 4.98 10.15 -13.00
C GLY A 41 4.58 10.88 -14.29
N PHE A 42 4.26 10.15 -15.36
CA PHE A 42 3.75 10.74 -16.60
C PHE A 42 2.31 11.26 -16.45
N LEU A 43 1.40 10.50 -15.83
CA LEU A 43 0.03 10.95 -15.58
C LEU A 43 -0.02 12.24 -14.75
N ALA A 44 0.95 12.45 -13.85
CA ALA A 44 1.07 13.69 -13.09
C ALA A 44 1.31 14.93 -13.97
N THR A 45 1.92 14.75 -15.14
CA THR A 45 2.29 15.84 -16.05
C THR A 45 1.33 15.94 -17.24
N THR A 46 0.94 14.82 -17.85
CA THR A 46 0.16 14.79 -19.09
C THR A 46 -1.34 14.52 -18.87
N GLY A 47 -1.73 13.97 -17.73
CA GLY A 47 -3.07 13.37 -17.58
C GLY A 47 -3.24 12.17 -18.51
N GLY A 48 -4.49 11.79 -18.77
CA GLY A 48 -4.84 10.71 -19.69
C GLY A 48 -6.32 10.34 -19.60
N ASP A 49 -6.80 9.55 -20.57
CA ASP A 49 -8.17 9.01 -20.54
C ASP A 49 -8.31 8.00 -19.40
N SER A 50 -9.17 8.31 -18.43
CA SER A 50 -9.43 7.47 -17.25
C SER A 50 -9.83 6.02 -17.57
N HIS A 51 -10.40 5.78 -18.76
CA HIS A 51 -10.84 4.46 -19.22
C HIS A 51 -9.78 3.69 -20.02
N MET A 52 -8.70 4.33 -20.46
CA MET A 52 -7.59 3.67 -21.12
C MET A 52 -6.94 2.66 -20.16
N THR A 53 -6.58 1.47 -20.68
CA THR A 53 -5.92 0.46 -19.85
C THR A 53 -4.49 0.89 -19.52
N LEU A 54 -3.96 0.47 -18.37
CA LEU A 54 -2.56 0.78 -18.03
C LEU A 54 -1.58 0.11 -19.01
N THR A 55 -1.94 -1.05 -19.55
CA THR A 55 -1.15 -1.73 -20.60
C THR A 55 -1.11 -0.92 -21.89
N ASP A 56 -2.26 -0.38 -22.35
CA ASP A 56 -2.29 0.44 -23.56
C ASP A 56 -1.55 1.76 -23.36
N TYR A 57 -1.66 2.37 -22.18
CA TYR A 57 -0.89 3.57 -21.85
C TYR A 57 0.61 3.29 -21.88
N ALA A 58 1.07 2.22 -21.22
CA ALA A 58 2.49 1.83 -21.22
C ALA A 58 3.02 1.51 -22.63
N LYS A 59 2.23 0.80 -23.45
CA LYS A 59 2.65 0.38 -24.79
C LYS A 59 2.59 1.50 -25.82
N ASN A 60 1.49 2.22 -25.88
CA ASN A 60 1.18 3.12 -27.00
C ASN A 60 1.51 4.58 -26.67
N VAL A 61 1.44 4.99 -25.40
CA VAL A 61 1.78 6.36 -24.98
C VAL A 61 3.23 6.44 -24.54
N LEU A 62 3.66 5.55 -23.64
CA LEU A 62 5.04 5.55 -23.12
C LEU A 62 6.03 4.79 -23.99
N GLN A 63 5.55 4.03 -25.00
CA GLN A 63 6.39 3.25 -25.92
C GLN A 63 7.28 2.21 -25.21
N MET A 64 6.83 1.68 -24.07
CA MET A 64 7.59 0.73 -23.24
C MET A 64 7.25 -0.74 -23.52
N GLY A 65 6.46 -1.04 -24.56
CA GLY A 65 5.87 -2.38 -24.75
C GLY A 65 6.86 -3.54 -24.83
N ASN A 66 8.07 -3.31 -25.37
CA ASN A 66 9.10 -4.33 -25.50
C ASN A 66 10.00 -4.47 -24.25
N GLN A 67 9.79 -3.62 -23.25
CA GLN A 67 10.61 -3.55 -22.02
C GLN A 67 9.87 -4.15 -20.81
N ILE A 68 8.63 -4.60 -20.99
CA ILE A 68 7.76 -5.10 -19.91
C ILE A 68 7.53 -6.60 -20.09
N SER A 69 7.75 -7.37 -19.04
CA SER A 69 7.51 -8.81 -19.04
C SER A 69 6.03 -9.17 -19.19
N LEU A 70 5.76 -10.37 -19.72
CA LEU A 70 4.40 -10.84 -19.97
C LEU A 70 3.51 -10.90 -18.71
N PRO A 71 3.99 -11.37 -17.54
CA PRO A 71 3.21 -11.33 -16.29
C PRO A 71 2.78 -9.90 -15.92
N VAL A 72 3.69 -8.93 -16.07
CA VAL A 72 3.41 -7.52 -15.77
C VAL A 72 2.42 -6.92 -16.76
N ILE A 73 2.56 -7.22 -18.07
CA ILE A 73 1.57 -6.81 -19.09
C ILE A 73 0.17 -7.33 -18.75
N LYS A 74 0.08 -8.58 -18.27
CA LYS A 74 -1.19 -9.22 -17.89
C LYS A 74 -1.78 -8.58 -16.63
N ALA A 75 -0.97 -8.26 -15.63
CA ALA A 75 -1.42 -7.57 -14.43
C ALA A 75 -1.95 -6.16 -14.75
N LEU A 76 -1.22 -5.40 -15.57
CA LEU A 76 -1.58 -4.03 -15.97
C LEU A 76 -2.86 -3.98 -16.81
N SER A 77 -3.17 -5.02 -17.60
CA SER A 77 -4.34 -5.02 -18.49
C SER A 77 -5.66 -5.14 -17.73
N ARG A 78 -5.61 -5.53 -16.45
CA ARG A 78 -6.76 -5.57 -15.54
C ARG A 78 -7.13 -4.19 -14.98
N CYS A 79 -6.24 -3.21 -15.19
CA CYS A 79 -6.33 -1.87 -14.66
C CYS A 79 -6.52 -0.84 -15.77
N GLN A 80 -7.15 0.26 -15.38
CA GLN A 80 -7.31 1.47 -16.20
C GLN A 80 -6.57 2.61 -15.51
N ILE A 81 -6.34 3.71 -16.22
CA ILE A 81 -5.65 4.90 -15.71
C ILE A 81 -6.23 5.39 -14.37
N LYS A 82 -7.56 5.37 -14.20
CA LYS A 82 -8.21 5.72 -12.93
C LYS A 82 -7.82 4.85 -11.73
N HIS A 83 -7.32 3.64 -11.96
CA HIS A 83 -6.89 2.69 -10.93
C HIS A 83 -5.39 2.78 -10.62
N ALA A 84 -4.62 3.66 -11.30
CA ALA A 84 -3.16 3.68 -11.20
C ALA A 84 -2.65 3.88 -9.75
N ILE A 85 -3.32 4.73 -8.96
CA ILE A 85 -2.96 4.98 -7.57
C ILE A 85 -3.21 3.73 -6.72
N SER A 86 -4.40 3.12 -6.82
CA SER A 86 -4.72 1.90 -6.07
C SER A 86 -3.89 0.71 -6.50
N LEU A 87 -3.47 0.64 -7.76
CA LEU A 87 -2.50 -0.36 -8.20
C LEU A 87 -1.13 -0.14 -7.55
N TRP A 88 -0.65 1.10 -7.49
CA TRP A 88 0.60 1.41 -6.80
C TRP A 88 0.53 1.04 -5.31
N GLN A 89 -0.56 1.39 -4.62
CA GLN A 89 -0.79 1.01 -3.21
C GLN A 89 -0.71 -0.52 -3.04
N LEU A 90 -1.45 -1.26 -3.86
CA LEU A 90 -1.47 -2.73 -3.86
C LEU A 90 -0.07 -3.32 -4.07
N LEU A 91 0.64 -2.89 -5.11
CA LEU A 91 1.95 -3.42 -5.47
C LEU A 91 3.03 -3.06 -4.45
N SER A 92 2.99 -1.84 -3.91
CA SER A 92 3.93 -1.33 -2.91
C SER A 92 3.80 -2.10 -1.59
N SER A 93 2.56 -2.30 -1.11
CA SER A 93 2.28 -3.14 0.06
C SER A 93 2.66 -4.59 -0.22
N HIS A 94 2.28 -5.14 -1.38
CA HIS A 94 2.55 -6.54 -1.70
C HIS A 94 4.05 -6.85 -1.80
N LYS A 95 4.85 -5.95 -2.39
CA LYS A 95 6.32 -6.05 -2.40
C LYS A 95 6.88 -6.16 -0.97
N SER A 96 6.35 -5.34 -0.06
CA SER A 96 6.77 -5.32 1.34
C SER A 96 6.35 -6.58 2.08
N GLU A 97 5.16 -7.11 1.78
CA GLU A 97 4.69 -8.39 2.33
C GLU A 97 5.59 -9.54 1.89
N GLN A 98 6.01 -9.56 0.61
CA GLN A 98 6.94 -10.56 0.09
C GLN A 98 8.34 -10.44 0.70
N LEU A 99 8.87 -9.23 0.92
CA LEU A 99 10.14 -9.06 1.63
C LEU A 99 10.07 -9.61 3.05
N LEU A 100 8.99 -9.30 3.77
CA LEU A 100 8.76 -9.84 5.11
C LEU A 100 8.70 -11.37 5.10
N HIS A 101 8.01 -11.96 4.12
CA HIS A 101 7.98 -13.41 3.92
C HIS A 101 9.38 -14.00 3.70
N LEU A 102 10.19 -13.36 2.88
CA LEU A 102 11.58 -13.74 2.62
C LEU A 102 12.53 -13.45 3.81
N LYS A 103 11.98 -13.10 4.99
CA LYS A 103 12.72 -12.74 6.21
C LYS A 103 13.67 -11.55 6.01
N LYS A 104 13.34 -10.66 5.08
CA LYS A 104 14.04 -9.39 4.83
C LYS A 104 13.28 -8.23 5.49
N ASP A 105 13.95 -7.11 5.75
CA ASP A 105 13.29 -5.91 6.28
C ASP A 105 12.65 -5.10 5.14
N PRO A 106 11.30 -5.05 5.03
CA PRO A 106 10.64 -4.28 3.98
C PRO A 106 10.81 -2.75 4.12
N PHE A 107 11.13 -2.28 5.34
CA PHE A 107 11.24 -0.86 5.65
C PHE A 107 12.68 -0.44 5.96
N GLY A 108 13.67 -1.12 5.37
CA GLY A 108 15.09 -0.89 5.65
C GLY A 108 15.51 0.58 5.52
N GLU A 109 14.92 1.31 4.58
CA GLU A 109 15.20 2.73 4.30
C GLU A 109 14.57 3.72 5.29
N ILE A 110 13.64 3.27 6.15
CA ILE A 110 12.95 4.12 7.12
C ILE A 110 13.76 4.24 8.40
N SER A 111 13.76 5.44 9.01
CA SER A 111 14.43 5.72 10.29
C SER A 111 14.08 4.70 11.37
N ALA A 112 15.07 4.33 12.19
CA ALA A 112 14.89 3.45 13.34
C ALA A 112 13.93 4.02 14.40
N ALA A 113 13.71 5.34 14.41
CA ALA A 113 12.75 6.00 15.29
C ALA A 113 11.29 5.52 15.08
N TYR A 114 10.97 4.95 13.90
CA TYR A 114 9.64 4.42 13.57
C TYR A 114 9.56 2.89 13.64
N LYS A 115 10.54 2.24 14.28
CA LYS A 115 10.71 0.78 14.32
C LYS A 115 10.68 0.21 15.73
N GLU A 116 10.07 0.91 16.69
CA GLU A 116 9.88 0.39 18.03
C GLU A 116 8.91 -0.81 18.04
N LYS A 117 9.06 -1.66 19.06
CA LYS A 117 8.19 -2.82 19.24
C LYS A 117 6.87 -2.37 19.87
N LEU A 118 5.80 -3.05 19.51
CA LEU A 118 4.53 -2.96 20.22
C LEU A 118 4.64 -3.60 21.60
N ALA A 119 3.99 -3.00 22.60
CA ALA A 119 3.75 -3.64 23.88
C ALA A 119 2.76 -4.82 23.73
N VAL A 120 2.82 -5.78 24.65
CA VAL A 120 1.98 -6.99 24.59
C VAL A 120 0.49 -6.64 24.60
N ASP A 121 0.08 -5.67 25.42
CA ASP A 121 -1.31 -5.25 25.52
C ASP A 121 -1.79 -4.59 24.21
N SER A 122 -0.96 -3.72 23.63
CA SER A 122 -1.24 -3.07 22.33
C SER A 122 -1.36 -4.10 21.19
N ILE A 123 -0.63 -5.21 21.23
CA ILE A 123 -0.76 -6.29 20.23
C ILE A 123 -2.15 -6.92 20.27
N ASN A 124 -2.70 -7.16 21.46
CA ASN A 124 -4.02 -7.78 21.61
C ASN A 124 -5.14 -6.84 21.16
N LEU A 125 -5.06 -5.56 21.55
CA LEU A 125 -6.00 -4.54 21.12
C LEU A 125 -5.96 -4.33 19.60
N LEU A 126 -4.77 -4.25 19.02
CA LEU A 126 -4.61 -4.13 17.56
C LEU A 126 -5.17 -5.35 16.83
N LYS A 127 -4.97 -6.58 17.32
CA LYS A 127 -5.59 -7.78 16.74
C LYS A 127 -7.12 -7.73 16.77
N ALA A 128 -7.70 -7.26 17.87
CA ALA A 128 -9.15 -7.14 18.00
C ALA A 128 -9.73 -6.12 17.02
N PHE A 129 -9.04 -4.99 16.82
CA PHE A 129 -9.37 -3.99 15.79
C PHE A 129 -9.30 -4.58 14.38
N LEU A 130 -8.17 -5.21 14.02
CA LEU A 130 -7.93 -5.77 12.68
C LEU A 130 -8.93 -6.87 12.29
N THR A 131 -9.48 -7.58 13.27
CA THR A 131 -10.51 -8.60 13.04
C THR A 131 -11.84 -7.98 12.59
N GLN A 132 -12.13 -6.75 13.00
CA GLN A 132 -13.39 -6.05 12.70
C GLN A 132 -13.28 -5.24 11.41
N THR A 133 -12.20 -4.47 11.27
CA THR A 133 -12.00 -3.55 10.13
C THR A 133 -11.43 -4.22 8.88
N GLY A 134 -10.87 -5.43 9.04
CA GLY A 134 -10.23 -6.17 7.95
C GLY A 134 -8.76 -5.82 7.76
N LEU A 135 -7.99 -6.82 7.34
CA LEU A 135 -6.53 -6.72 7.27
C LEU A 135 -6.03 -5.98 6.02
N GLU A 136 -6.72 -6.13 4.89
CA GLU A 136 -6.28 -5.58 3.61
C GLU A 136 -6.33 -4.04 3.58
N PRO A 137 -7.45 -3.38 3.93
CA PRO A 137 -7.51 -1.92 3.93
C PRO A 137 -6.48 -1.32 4.90
N PHE A 138 -6.38 -1.88 6.11
CA PHE A 138 -5.41 -1.40 7.10
C PHE A 138 -3.96 -1.51 6.60
N LEU A 139 -3.62 -2.64 5.98
CA LEU A 139 -2.29 -2.84 5.42
C LEU A 139 -1.96 -1.83 4.33
N GLN A 140 -2.89 -1.59 3.40
CA GLN A 140 -2.66 -0.66 2.30
C GLN A 140 -2.52 0.78 2.81
N GLU A 141 -3.43 1.20 3.69
CA GLU A 141 -3.47 2.56 4.19
C GLU A 141 -2.26 2.90 5.06
N LEU A 142 -1.92 2.01 5.99
CA LEU A 142 -0.75 2.20 6.82
C LEU A 142 0.55 2.09 6.01
N HIS A 143 0.62 1.21 5.01
CA HIS A 143 1.79 1.11 4.11
C HIS A 143 2.01 2.40 3.36
N GLU A 144 0.94 2.94 2.75
CA GLU A 144 1.00 4.19 2.01
C GLU A 144 1.52 5.32 2.89
N MET A 145 0.92 5.51 4.07
CA MET A 145 1.35 6.55 5.00
C MET A 145 2.84 6.41 5.34
N ILE A 146 3.28 5.20 5.70
CA ILE A 146 4.69 4.91 6.02
C ILE A 146 5.60 5.28 4.85
N MET A 147 5.26 4.87 3.62
CA MET A 147 6.11 5.06 2.44
C MET A 147 6.13 6.50 1.95
N LEU A 148 5.00 7.21 1.99
CA LEU A 148 4.90 8.57 1.49
C LEU A 148 5.38 9.62 2.50
N LYS A 149 5.21 9.35 3.80
CA LYS A 149 5.43 10.34 4.86
C LYS A 149 6.71 10.11 5.66
N LEU A 150 7.17 8.86 5.77
CA LEU A 150 8.32 8.54 6.64
C LEU A 150 9.59 8.17 5.90
N LYS A 151 9.50 7.77 4.62
CA LYS A 151 10.65 7.27 3.85
C LYS A 151 11.72 8.33 3.59
N HIS A 152 11.30 9.56 3.29
CA HIS A 152 12.20 10.65 2.90
C HIS A 152 12.21 11.84 3.87
N ALA A 153 11.31 11.86 4.86
CA ALA A 153 11.30 12.87 5.91
C ALA A 153 12.40 12.60 6.93
N LYS A 154 13.02 13.66 7.48
CA LYS A 154 13.82 13.49 8.70
C LYS A 154 12.89 13.07 9.83
N ALA A 155 13.40 12.27 10.76
CA ALA A 155 12.61 11.82 11.90
C ALA A 155 12.07 13.02 12.69
N GLY A 156 10.76 13.09 12.90
CA GLY A 156 10.09 14.21 13.57
C GLY A 156 9.83 15.45 12.72
N GLU A 157 10.17 15.45 11.43
CA GLU A 157 9.94 16.60 10.53
C GLU A 157 8.48 16.66 10.05
N GLU A 158 7.91 15.53 9.62
CA GLU A 158 6.50 15.46 9.20
C GLU A 158 5.61 14.89 10.31
N TYR A 159 6.02 13.76 10.92
CA TYR A 159 5.33 13.16 12.06
C TYR A 159 6.30 12.88 13.21
N SER A 160 5.95 13.29 14.43
CA SER A 160 6.74 12.93 15.61
C SER A 160 6.59 11.43 15.92
N PRO A 161 7.68 10.69 16.19
CA PRO A 161 7.59 9.31 16.65
C PRO A 161 6.76 9.12 17.93
N THR A 162 6.64 10.16 18.77
CA THR A 162 5.93 10.12 20.05
C THR A 162 4.45 10.42 19.97
N TRP A 163 3.92 10.77 18.79
CA TRP A 163 2.48 11.01 18.61
C TRP A 163 1.72 9.70 18.57
N SER A 164 0.42 9.76 18.90
CA SER A 164 -0.48 8.63 18.68
C SER A 164 -0.58 8.36 17.18
N LEU A 165 -0.48 7.08 16.79
CA LEU A 165 -0.68 6.67 15.42
C LEU A 165 -2.12 6.93 14.97
N LYS A 166 -3.10 6.88 15.88
CA LYS A 166 -4.50 7.19 15.58
C LYS A 166 -4.66 8.65 15.16
N GLU A 167 -4.12 9.56 15.96
CA GLU A 167 -4.17 11.01 15.75
C GLU A 167 -3.47 11.44 14.46
N VAL A 168 -2.55 10.63 13.94
CA VAL A 168 -1.90 10.87 12.64
C VAL A 168 -2.65 10.20 11.49
N LEU A 169 -3.13 8.98 11.67
CA LEU A 169 -3.72 8.19 10.60
C LEU A 169 -5.14 8.69 10.24
N VAL A 170 -5.96 9.07 11.21
CA VAL A 170 -7.31 9.62 10.97
C VAL A 170 -7.27 10.84 10.04
N PRO A 171 -6.58 11.95 10.37
CA PRO A 171 -6.54 13.12 9.49
C PRO A 171 -5.82 12.84 8.17
N TYR A 172 -4.88 11.89 8.12
CA TYR A 172 -4.25 11.46 6.87
C TYR A 172 -5.26 10.85 5.90
N LEU A 173 -6.16 9.99 6.39
CA LEU A 173 -7.20 9.35 5.59
C LEU A 173 -8.29 10.34 5.16
N GLU A 174 -8.72 11.21 6.07
CA GLU A 174 -9.69 12.28 5.77
C GLU A 174 -9.15 13.23 4.70
N GLY A 175 -7.90 13.67 4.82
CA GLY A 175 -7.25 14.58 3.88
C GLY A 175 -7.15 14.03 2.46
N LYS A 176 -7.15 12.70 2.29
CA LYS A 176 -7.19 12.06 0.96
C LYS A 176 -8.57 11.53 0.56
N GLY A 177 -9.58 11.69 1.40
CA GLY A 177 -10.96 11.23 1.17
C GLY A 177 -11.10 9.71 1.14
N SER A 178 -10.29 8.98 1.92
CA SER A 178 -10.43 7.52 2.05
C SER A 178 -11.54 7.19 3.04
N SER A 179 -12.37 6.20 2.71
CA SER A 179 -13.45 5.71 3.56
C SER A 179 -13.30 4.21 3.89
N GLU A 180 -12.10 3.66 3.73
CA GLU A 180 -11.87 2.22 3.88
C GLU A 180 -11.72 1.75 5.34
N LEU A 181 -11.41 2.66 6.27
CA LEU A 181 -11.22 2.38 7.71
C LEU A 181 -12.23 3.15 8.56
N GLN A 182 -13.53 2.84 8.42
CA GLN A 182 -14.63 3.61 9.03
C GLN A 182 -14.60 3.60 10.57
N ASP A 183 -14.23 2.47 11.19
CA ASP A 183 -14.20 2.32 12.65
C ASP A 183 -12.86 2.74 13.28
N LEU A 184 -11.95 3.37 12.51
CA LEU A 184 -10.60 3.70 12.98
C LEU A 184 -10.62 4.63 14.19
N GLU A 185 -11.44 5.68 14.15
CA GLU A 185 -11.46 6.70 15.20
C GLU A 185 -11.93 6.13 16.54
N ASP A 186 -12.98 5.28 16.51
CA ASP A 186 -13.62 4.72 17.69
C ASP A 186 -12.89 3.49 18.25
N MET A 187 -12.28 2.68 17.38
CA MET A 187 -11.80 1.34 17.77
C MET A 187 -10.27 1.18 17.78
N PHE A 188 -9.53 2.07 17.11
CA PHE A 188 -8.08 1.92 17.05
C PHE A 188 -7.44 2.26 18.40
N PRO A 189 -6.44 1.49 18.87
CA PRO A 189 -5.83 1.70 20.18
C PRO A 189 -5.09 3.04 20.27
N ASP A 190 -5.41 3.84 21.30
CA ASP A 190 -4.80 5.17 21.52
C ASP A 190 -3.30 5.12 21.83
N ASP A 191 -2.87 4.08 22.53
CA ASP A 191 -1.50 3.93 23.05
C ASP A 191 -0.47 3.50 22.00
N ILE A 192 -0.91 3.19 20.77
CA ILE A 192 0.02 2.84 19.69
C ILE A 192 0.62 4.13 19.13
N LEU A 193 1.93 4.27 19.26
CA LEU A 193 2.65 5.44 18.79
C LEU A 193 3.06 5.32 17.32
N VAL A 194 3.35 6.46 16.69
CA VAL A 194 3.97 6.50 15.35
C VAL A 194 5.32 5.76 15.34
N SER A 195 6.05 5.75 16.47
CA SER A 195 7.28 4.97 16.62
C SER A 195 7.08 3.45 16.40
N GLN A 196 5.85 2.96 16.53
CA GLN A 196 5.47 1.54 16.44
C GLN A 196 4.72 1.19 15.15
N CYS A 197 4.55 2.14 14.22
CA CYS A 197 3.74 1.94 13.01
C CYS A 197 4.23 0.77 12.14
N ILE A 198 5.55 0.58 12.04
CA ILE A 198 6.14 -0.55 11.29
C ILE A 198 5.84 -1.89 11.98
N ALA A 199 5.83 -1.93 13.32
CA ALA A 199 5.48 -3.14 14.06
C ALA A 199 3.99 -3.48 13.89
N ALA A 200 3.11 -2.47 13.92
CA ALA A 200 1.68 -2.62 13.63
C ALA A 200 1.43 -3.18 12.23
N TRP A 201 2.11 -2.64 11.22
CA TRP A 201 2.03 -3.13 9.84
C TRP A 201 2.52 -4.57 9.72
N LYS A 202 3.68 -4.90 10.30
CA LYS A 202 4.25 -6.27 10.29
C LYS A 202 3.32 -7.27 10.98
N LEU A 203 2.64 -6.88 12.06
CA LEU A 203 1.65 -7.71 12.74
C LEU A 203 0.48 -8.04 11.81
N ALA A 204 -0.13 -7.02 11.19
CA ALA A 204 -1.24 -7.21 10.25
C ALA A 204 -0.84 -8.09 9.05
N ALA A 205 0.33 -7.87 8.48
CA ALA A 205 0.83 -8.66 7.34
C ALA A 205 1.03 -10.13 7.71
N THR A 206 1.51 -10.39 8.94
CA THR A 206 1.68 -11.75 9.46
C THR A 206 0.32 -12.42 9.69
N LEU A 207 -0.64 -11.71 10.27
CA LEU A 207 -2.00 -12.24 10.52
C LEU A 207 -2.72 -12.60 9.22
N LYS A 208 -2.66 -11.73 8.21
CA LYS A 208 -3.24 -11.97 6.89
C LYS A 208 -2.69 -13.25 6.28
N ARG A 209 -1.39 -13.49 6.42
CA ARG A 209 -0.78 -14.72 5.95
C ARG A 209 -1.22 -15.95 6.73
N SER A 210 -1.27 -15.87 8.06
CA SER A 210 -1.73 -16.98 8.90
C SER A 210 -3.19 -17.35 8.62
N GLY A 211 -4.04 -16.38 8.28
CA GLY A 211 -5.41 -16.62 7.82
C GLY A 211 -5.51 -17.20 6.40
N CYS A 212 -4.44 -17.11 5.60
CA CYS A 212 -4.34 -17.71 4.25
C CYS A 212 -3.51 -19.02 4.22
N GLY A 213 -3.20 -19.62 5.38
CA GLY A 213 -2.63 -20.98 5.47
C GLY A 213 -3.62 -22.05 4.96
N PRO A 214 -3.17 -23.24 4.55
CA PRO A 214 -4.00 -24.19 3.81
C PRO A 214 -5.22 -24.55 4.66
N GLY A 215 -6.40 -24.19 4.16
CA GLY A 215 -7.65 -24.65 4.73
C GLY A 215 -7.69 -26.17 4.76
N ASN A 216 -8.37 -26.69 5.78
CA ASN A 216 -8.94 -28.04 5.77
C ASN A 216 -9.63 -28.36 4.43
#